data_AF-A0A961PKN5-F1
#
_entry.id   AF-A0A961PKN5-F1
#
_cell.length_a   1.000
_cell.length_b   1.000
_cell.length_c   1.000
_cell.angle_alpha   90.00
_cell.angle_beta   90.00
_cell.angle_gamma   90.00
#
_symmetry.space_group_name_H-M   'P 1'
#
loop_
_entity.id
_entity.type
_entity.pdbx_description
1 polymer ?
#
loop_
_entity_poly.entity_id
_entity_poly.type
_entity_poly.pdbx_seq_one_letter_code
_entity_poly.pdbx_strand_id
1 'polypeptide(L)'
;AAKRRADARDRDDYQTIWAARPGAVAAPTASLHFDDALLAALRARGVETTRVTLHVGAGTFLPVKVEDLDTHKMHAEWGEVTETAAAEIAATKAAGGRIVPVGTTALRLIESAGRTGEILPWTGETDIFIRPGFDFHVADALMTNFHLPKSTLMMLVSALMGFKRMRAVYAHAIAERYRFFSYGDASLLLPGED
;
A
#
# COMPACT_ATOMS: atom_id res chain seq x y z
N ALA A 1 7.83 -10.76 -23.51
CA ALA A 1 9.05 -11.00 -22.69
C ALA A 1 8.97 -12.40 -22.12
N ALA A 2 9.98 -13.25 -22.36
CA ALA A 2 9.98 -14.63 -21.89
C ALA A 2 10.11 -14.67 -20.35
N LYS A 3 9.18 -15.34 -19.67
CA LYS A 3 9.21 -15.53 -18.22
C LYS A 3 10.36 -16.48 -17.87
N ARG A 4 11.38 -15.96 -17.15
CA ARG A 4 12.35 -16.79 -16.42
C ARG A 4 11.59 -17.68 -15.43
N ARG A 5 12.01 -18.95 -15.30
CA ARG A 5 11.52 -19.84 -14.24
C ARG A 5 12.02 -19.34 -12.88
N ALA A 6 11.11 -19.30 -11.91
CA ALA A 6 11.47 -18.94 -10.54
C ALA A 6 12.49 -19.95 -9.98
N ASP A 7 13.59 -19.47 -9.39
CA ASP A 7 14.61 -20.28 -8.74
C ASP A 7 14.64 -20.02 -7.22
N ALA A 8 15.44 -20.80 -6.48
CA ALA A 8 15.49 -20.72 -5.03
C ALA A 8 15.94 -19.35 -4.50
N ARG A 9 16.66 -18.56 -5.33
CA ARG A 9 17.13 -17.20 -5.01
C ARG A 9 16.02 -16.16 -5.10
N ASP A 10 14.99 -16.39 -5.91
CA ASP A 10 13.80 -15.51 -5.94
C ASP A 10 13.10 -15.46 -4.57
N ARG A 11 13.28 -16.45 -3.67
CA ARG A 11 12.74 -16.33 -2.30
C ARG A 11 13.48 -15.30 -1.47
N ASP A 12 14.80 -15.21 -1.63
CA ASP A 12 15.68 -14.35 -0.85
C ASP A 12 15.71 -12.93 -1.44
N ASP A 13 15.76 -12.80 -2.78
CA ASP A 13 15.73 -11.53 -3.51
C ASP A 13 14.38 -10.79 -3.36
N TYR A 14 13.29 -11.51 -3.06
CA TYR A 14 11.96 -10.93 -2.83
C TYR A 14 11.68 -10.60 -1.36
N GLN A 15 12.60 -10.91 -0.44
CA GLN A 15 12.50 -10.43 0.95
C GLN A 15 13.05 -9.00 1.03
N THR A 16 12.16 -8.02 1.25
CA THR A 16 12.59 -6.65 1.55
C THR A 16 13.20 -6.57 2.95
N ILE A 17 13.90 -5.48 3.27
CA ILE A 17 14.37 -5.13 4.64
C ILE A 17 13.25 -5.16 5.71
N TRP A 18 12.00 -5.23 5.27
CA TRP A 18 10.79 -5.25 6.08
C TRP A 18 10.23 -6.65 6.34
N ALA A 19 10.73 -7.67 5.64
CA ALA A 19 10.17 -9.00 5.73
C ALA A 19 10.64 -9.73 7.00
N ALA A 20 9.79 -9.73 8.03
CA ALA A 20 10.05 -10.45 9.28
C ALA A 20 9.66 -11.94 9.20
N ARG A 21 8.80 -12.34 8.24
CA ARG A 21 8.34 -13.72 8.06
C ARG A 21 8.28 -14.09 6.56
N PRO A 22 8.82 -15.25 6.14
CA PRO A 22 8.66 -15.74 4.78
C PRO A 22 7.19 -16.07 4.49
N GLY A 23 6.69 -15.69 3.31
CA GLY A 23 5.32 -16.03 2.90
C GLY A 23 4.64 -15.05 1.93
N ALA A 24 5.21 -13.85 1.73
CA ALA A 24 4.70 -12.94 0.71
C ALA A 24 5.10 -13.46 -0.69
N VAL A 25 4.11 -13.74 -1.54
CA VAL A 25 4.32 -14.15 -2.95
C VAL A 25 4.66 -12.93 -3.83
N ALA A 26 4.47 -11.72 -3.33
CA ALA A 26 4.87 -10.48 -3.96
C ALA A 26 5.74 -9.63 -3.02
N ALA A 27 6.86 -9.13 -3.55
CA ALA A 27 7.69 -8.17 -2.82
C ALA A 27 6.89 -6.86 -2.62
N PRO A 28 6.86 -6.28 -1.41
CA PRO A 28 6.33 -4.94 -1.16
C PRO A 28 7.22 -3.92 -1.87
N THR A 29 6.98 -3.72 -3.16
CA THR A 29 7.93 -3.01 -4.03
C THR A 29 8.01 -1.51 -3.77
N ALA A 30 6.96 -0.89 -3.22
CA ALA A 30 7.00 0.50 -2.78
C ALA A 30 8.02 0.73 -1.64
N SER A 31 8.25 -0.28 -0.79
CA SER A 31 9.17 -0.16 0.32
C SER A 31 10.63 -0.42 -0.06
N LEU A 32 10.89 -0.89 -1.30
CA LEU A 32 12.25 -1.02 -1.86
C LEU A 32 12.93 0.32 -2.12
N HIS A 33 12.18 1.43 -2.09
CA HIS A 33 12.71 2.79 -2.20
C HIS A 33 13.33 3.30 -0.89
N PHE A 34 13.27 2.51 0.20
CA PHE A 34 13.84 2.86 1.49
C PHE A 34 15.14 2.10 1.71
N ASP A 35 16.22 2.85 1.89
CA ASP A 35 17.49 2.34 2.39
C ASP A 35 17.72 2.77 3.84
N ASP A 36 18.77 2.21 4.46
CA ASP A 36 19.10 2.50 5.86
C ASP A 36 19.39 3.98 6.10
N ALA A 37 19.99 4.66 5.11
CA ALA A 37 20.33 6.08 5.20
C ALA A 37 19.06 6.95 5.24
N LEU A 38 18.08 6.66 4.39
CA LEU A 38 16.80 7.35 4.38
C LEU A 38 16.02 7.09 5.68
N LEU A 39 16.00 5.84 6.15
CA LEU A 39 15.32 5.50 7.40
C LEU A 39 15.97 6.17 8.62
N ALA A 40 17.29 6.26 8.65
CA ALA A 40 18.02 7.01 9.68
C ALA A 40 17.68 8.51 9.61
N ALA A 41 17.61 9.08 8.40
CA ALA A 41 17.28 10.49 8.20
C ALA A 41 15.83 10.84 8.57
N LEU A 42 14.90 9.90 8.39
CA LEU A 42 13.50 10.02 8.84
C LEU A 42 13.41 9.96 10.36
N ARG A 43 14.07 8.99 10.99
CA ARG A 43 14.13 8.86 12.45
C ARG A 43 14.74 10.09 13.12
N ALA A 44 15.82 10.65 12.55
CA ALA A 44 16.44 11.87 13.04
C ALA A 44 15.51 13.10 12.97
N ARG A 45 14.46 13.04 12.14
CA ARG A 45 13.40 14.06 12.04
C ARG A 45 12.17 13.74 12.89
N GLY A 46 12.22 12.70 13.71
CA GLY A 46 11.09 12.28 14.55
C GLY A 46 10.00 11.52 13.79
N VAL A 47 10.28 10.99 12.60
CA VAL A 47 9.34 10.11 11.90
C VAL A 47 9.49 8.70 12.44
N GLU A 48 8.42 8.19 13.04
CA GLU A 48 8.35 6.84 13.59
C GLU A 48 8.06 5.80 12.50
N THR A 49 8.26 4.52 12.81
CA THR A 49 8.00 3.42 11.86
C THR A 49 7.31 2.27 12.56
N THR A 50 6.10 1.97 12.10
CA THR A 50 5.30 0.83 12.55
C THR A 50 5.31 -0.26 11.49
N ARG A 51 5.35 -1.53 11.92
CA ARG A 51 5.31 -2.70 11.04
C ARG A 51 3.98 -3.43 11.14
N VAL A 52 3.43 -3.80 9.98
CA VAL A 52 2.24 -4.64 9.83
C VAL A 52 2.54 -5.77 8.84
N THR A 53 1.80 -6.87 8.91
CA THR A 53 2.06 -8.07 8.08
C THR A 53 0.86 -8.36 7.19
N LEU A 54 1.03 -8.39 5.87
CA LEU A 54 0.03 -8.95 4.94
C LEU A 54 0.65 -10.06 4.10
N HIS A 55 0.00 -11.22 4.06
CA HIS A 55 0.34 -12.30 3.17
C HIS A 55 -0.42 -12.14 1.85
N VAL A 56 0.28 -11.55 0.88
CA VAL A 56 -0.24 -11.35 -0.47
C VAL A 56 -0.19 -12.66 -1.24
N GLY A 57 -1.36 -13.15 -1.64
CA GLY A 57 -1.51 -14.29 -2.55
C GLY A 57 -1.36 -13.88 -4.02
N ALA A 58 -1.27 -14.85 -4.93
CA ALA A 58 -1.13 -14.58 -6.37
C ALA A 58 -2.34 -13.85 -7.00
N GLY A 59 -3.51 -13.85 -6.34
CA GLY A 59 -4.77 -13.28 -6.84
C GLY A 59 -4.82 -11.75 -6.84
N THR A 60 -4.02 -11.09 -6.02
CA THR A 60 -4.10 -9.63 -5.76
C THR A 60 -3.75 -8.76 -6.96
N PHE A 61 -3.00 -9.31 -7.92
CA PHE A 61 -2.57 -8.61 -9.14
C PHE A 61 -3.44 -8.95 -10.36
N LEU A 62 -4.52 -9.72 -10.18
CA LEU A 62 -5.38 -10.06 -11.30
C LEU A 62 -6.14 -8.81 -11.79
N PRO A 63 -6.21 -8.58 -13.11
CA PRO A 63 -6.94 -7.45 -13.67
C PRO A 63 -8.43 -7.54 -13.34
N VAL A 64 -9.08 -6.39 -13.13
CA VAL A 64 -10.54 -6.31 -12.99
C VAL A 64 -11.16 -6.73 -14.33
N LYS A 65 -11.92 -7.82 -14.32
CA LYS A 65 -12.57 -8.38 -15.52
C LYS A 65 -14.08 -8.12 -15.56
N VAL A 66 -14.63 -7.41 -14.58
CA VAL A 66 -16.07 -7.15 -14.47
C VAL A 66 -16.41 -5.76 -14.98
N GLU A 67 -17.53 -5.64 -15.69
CA GLU A 67 -18.07 -4.35 -16.15
C GLU A 67 -18.73 -3.57 -15.01
N ASP A 68 -19.35 -4.29 -14.07
CA ASP A 68 -19.91 -3.73 -12.84
C ASP A 68 -18.93 -3.86 -11.66
N LEU A 69 -18.43 -2.73 -11.19
CA LEU A 69 -17.49 -2.66 -10.06
C LEU A 69 -18.12 -3.10 -8.74
N ASP A 70 -19.44 -3.04 -8.59
CA ASP A 70 -20.15 -3.53 -7.40
C ASP A 70 -20.13 -5.07 -7.31
N THR A 71 -19.88 -5.75 -8.44
CA THR A 71 -19.78 -7.22 -8.50
C THR A 71 -18.34 -7.74 -8.35
N HIS A 72 -17.35 -6.85 -8.28
CA HIS A 72 -15.96 -7.27 -8.15
C HIS A 72 -15.68 -7.79 -6.74
N LYS A 73 -15.34 -9.07 -6.62
CA LYS A 73 -14.84 -9.66 -5.37
C LYS A 73 -13.32 -9.65 -5.37
N MET A 74 -12.74 -8.99 -4.37
CA MET A 74 -11.31 -9.09 -4.10
C MET A 74 -10.98 -10.49 -3.62
N HIS A 75 -9.78 -10.97 -3.95
CA HIS A 75 -9.23 -12.15 -3.30
C HIS A 75 -8.87 -11.78 -1.85
N ALA A 76 -9.38 -12.57 -0.90
CA ALA A 76 -9.08 -12.39 0.50
C ALA A 76 -7.60 -12.67 0.77
N GLU A 77 -6.97 -11.82 1.56
CA GLU A 77 -5.57 -11.94 1.96
C GLU A 77 -5.48 -11.96 3.48
N TRP A 78 -4.68 -12.87 4.04
CA TRP A 78 -4.46 -12.89 5.47
C TRP A 78 -3.54 -11.74 5.88
N GLY A 79 -3.85 -11.08 6.99
CA GLY A 79 -3.02 -10.04 7.58
C GLY A 79 -3.06 -10.01 9.10
N GLU A 80 -2.12 -9.24 9.65
CA GLU A 80 -1.95 -9.02 11.07
C GLU A 80 -1.48 -7.58 11.34
N VAL A 81 -2.23 -6.91 12.21
CA VAL A 81 -1.87 -5.69 12.93
C VAL A 81 -1.74 -6.07 14.40
N THR A 82 -0.51 -6.09 14.92
CA THR A 82 -0.23 -6.48 16.31
C THR A 82 -0.75 -5.43 17.29
N GLU A 83 -0.83 -5.78 18.58
CA GLU A 83 -1.16 -4.82 19.64
C GLU A 83 -0.22 -3.62 19.64
N THR A 84 1.08 -3.86 19.47
CA THR A 84 2.09 -2.81 19.36
C THR A 84 1.83 -1.91 18.17
N ALA A 85 1.56 -2.48 16.98
CA ALA A 85 1.33 -1.69 15.78
C ALA A 85 0.06 -0.84 15.89
N ALA A 86 -1.04 -1.40 16.41
CA ALA A 86 -2.27 -0.66 16.64
C ALA A 86 -2.04 0.50 17.63
N ALA A 87 -1.33 0.25 18.73
CA ALA A 87 -1.02 1.27 19.73
C ALA A 87 -0.14 2.41 19.18
N GLU A 88 0.89 2.10 18.39
CA GLU A 88 1.76 3.11 17.74
C GLU A 88 0.98 3.99 16.76
N ILE A 89 0.12 3.39 15.92
CA ILE A 89 -0.72 4.11 14.97
C ILE A 89 -1.73 4.99 15.72
N ALA A 90 -2.41 4.44 16.74
CA ALA A 90 -3.38 5.18 17.55
C ALA A 90 -2.72 6.36 18.28
N ALA A 91 -1.54 6.16 18.88
CA ALA A 91 -0.79 7.21 19.54
C ALA A 91 -0.38 8.33 18.57
N THR A 92 0.07 7.97 17.36
CA THR A 92 0.39 8.94 16.31
C THR A 92 -0.82 9.78 15.93
N LYS A 93 -1.99 9.15 15.71
CA LYS A 93 -3.23 9.88 15.40
C LYS A 93 -3.68 10.77 16.56
N ALA A 94 -3.61 10.28 17.80
CA ALA A 94 -3.96 11.05 19.00
C ALA A 94 -3.05 12.28 19.20
N ALA A 95 -1.79 12.20 18.75
CA ALA A 95 -0.85 13.32 18.75
C ALA A 95 -1.05 14.31 17.57
N GLY A 96 -2.05 14.09 16.71
CA GLY A 96 -2.26 14.89 15.49
C GLY A 96 -1.23 14.61 14.39
N GLY A 97 -0.51 13.50 14.49
CA GLY A 97 0.42 13.02 13.45
C GLY A 97 -0.32 12.41 12.26
N ARG A 98 0.46 12.10 11.21
CA ARG A 98 -0.05 11.47 9.98
C ARG A 98 0.42 10.03 9.86
N ILE A 99 -0.48 9.14 9.46
CA ILE A 99 -0.22 7.75 9.12
C ILE A 99 0.01 7.65 7.61
N VAL A 100 1.24 7.30 7.23
CA VAL A 100 1.66 7.18 5.83
C VAL A 100 2.03 5.72 5.54
N PRO A 101 1.07 4.85 5.18
CA PRO A 101 1.40 3.51 4.71
C PRO A 101 2.34 3.55 3.50
N VAL A 102 3.31 2.65 3.51
CA VAL A 102 4.24 2.42 2.41
C VAL A 102 3.75 1.20 1.63
N GLY A 103 3.06 1.47 0.52
CA GLY A 103 2.44 0.49 -0.35
C GLY A 103 0.95 0.29 -0.09
N THR A 104 0.21 0.02 -1.16
CA THR A 104 -1.25 -0.20 -1.12
C THR A 104 -1.66 -1.40 -0.28
N THR A 105 -0.79 -2.39 -0.15
CA THR A 105 -0.95 -3.57 0.71
C THR A 105 -1.04 -3.17 2.19
N ALA A 106 -0.11 -2.34 2.66
CA ALA A 106 -0.14 -1.84 4.04
C ALA A 106 -1.36 -0.95 4.28
N LEU A 107 -1.72 -0.11 3.31
CA LEU A 107 -2.92 0.73 3.37
C LEU A 107 -4.20 -0.11 3.52
N ARG A 108 -4.39 -1.14 2.69
CA ARG A 108 -5.56 -2.02 2.79
C ARG A 108 -5.63 -2.71 4.14
N LEU A 109 -4.51 -3.17 4.67
CA LEU A 109 -4.46 -3.84 5.97
C LEU A 109 -4.87 -2.92 7.11
N ILE A 110 -4.30 -1.70 7.20
CA ILE A 110 -4.62 -0.78 8.30
C ILE A 110 -6.06 -0.25 8.19
N GLU A 111 -6.58 -0.03 6.98
CA GLU A 111 -8.01 0.34 6.81
C GLU A 111 -8.95 -0.83 7.16
N SER A 112 -8.52 -2.08 6.97
CA SER A 112 -9.31 -3.25 7.40
C SER A 112 -9.36 -3.37 8.92
N ALA A 113 -8.22 -3.18 9.58
CA ALA A 113 -8.11 -3.19 11.04
C ALA A 113 -8.78 -1.95 11.68
N GLY A 114 -8.87 -0.84 10.95
CA GLY A 114 -9.49 0.41 11.37
C GLY A 114 -10.93 0.64 10.90
N ARG A 115 -11.61 -0.39 10.37
CA ARG A 115 -12.94 -0.27 9.74
C ARG A 115 -14.04 0.32 10.63
N THR A 116 -13.84 0.35 11.94
CA THR A 116 -14.78 0.89 12.93
C THR A 116 -14.49 2.35 13.30
N GLY A 117 -13.55 3.01 12.59
CA GLY A 117 -13.11 4.38 12.86
C GLY A 117 -11.90 4.47 13.79
N GLU A 118 -11.54 3.38 14.48
CA GLU A 118 -10.36 3.28 15.35
C GLU A 118 -9.55 2.05 14.95
N ILE A 119 -8.22 2.20 14.90
CA ILE A 119 -7.30 1.10 14.63
C ILE A 119 -7.17 0.19 15.86
N LEU A 120 -7.54 -1.07 15.72
CA LEU A 120 -7.44 -2.08 16.77
C LEU A 120 -6.48 -3.21 16.38
N PRO A 121 -5.94 -3.97 17.36
CA PRO A 121 -5.22 -5.20 17.07
C PRO A 121 -6.12 -6.13 16.27
N TRP A 122 -5.62 -6.69 15.17
CA TRP A 122 -6.44 -7.44 14.23
C TRP A 122 -5.63 -8.50 13.52
N THR A 123 -6.21 -9.68 13.38
CA THR A 123 -5.66 -10.79 12.60
C THR A 123 -6.79 -11.48 11.86
N GLY A 124 -6.63 -11.71 10.55
CA GLY A 124 -7.66 -12.37 9.77
C GLY A 124 -7.49 -12.18 8.28
N GLU A 125 -8.53 -12.54 7.52
CA GLU A 125 -8.58 -12.27 6.10
C GLU A 125 -9.21 -10.91 5.82
N THR A 126 -8.64 -10.16 4.89
CA THR A 126 -9.22 -8.94 4.33
C THR A 126 -9.47 -9.07 2.84
N ASP A 127 -10.70 -8.78 2.44
CA ASP A 127 -11.15 -8.63 1.05
C ASP A 127 -11.49 -7.17 0.74
N ILE A 128 -10.96 -6.21 1.54
CA ILE A 128 -11.30 -4.80 1.40
C ILE A 128 -11.05 -4.29 -0.02
N PHE A 129 -12.09 -3.68 -0.60
CA PHE A 129 -12.04 -3.07 -1.92
C PHE A 129 -12.16 -1.55 -1.82
N ILE A 130 -11.02 -0.87 -1.96
CA ILE A 130 -10.94 0.59 -1.86
C ILE A 130 -11.13 1.20 -3.24
N ARG A 131 -12.16 2.03 -3.36
CA ARG A 131 -12.60 2.68 -4.61
C ARG A 131 -13.13 4.09 -4.31
N PRO A 132 -13.30 4.96 -5.32
CA PRO A 132 -13.83 6.30 -5.10
C PRO A 132 -15.11 6.30 -4.26
N GLY A 133 -15.16 7.16 -3.24
CA GLY A 133 -16.22 7.18 -2.22
C GLY A 133 -15.92 6.34 -0.96
N PHE A 134 -14.77 5.68 -0.89
CA PHE A 134 -14.30 5.00 0.33
C PHE A 134 -13.94 6.03 1.42
N ASP A 135 -14.37 5.75 2.65
CA ASP A 135 -14.06 6.55 3.84
C ASP A 135 -12.79 6.02 4.50
N PHE A 136 -11.74 6.84 4.54
CA PHE A 136 -10.45 6.47 5.13
C PHE A 136 -10.45 6.83 6.60
N HIS A 137 -10.26 5.84 7.47
CA HIS A 137 -10.23 6.08 8.91
C HIS A 137 -8.80 6.20 9.44
N VAL A 138 -7.85 5.49 8.83
CA VAL A 138 -6.50 5.34 9.39
C VAL A 138 -5.46 6.12 8.58
N ALA A 139 -5.38 5.88 7.28
CA ALA A 139 -4.36 6.45 6.40
C ALA A 139 -4.66 7.92 6.07
N ASP A 140 -3.66 8.77 6.27
CA ASP A 140 -3.74 10.20 5.95
C ASP A 140 -3.01 10.53 4.62
N ALA A 141 -2.22 9.57 4.12
CA ALA A 141 -1.44 9.66 2.89
C ALA A 141 -1.06 8.26 2.39
N LEU A 142 -0.37 8.19 1.24
CA LEU A 142 0.15 6.93 0.72
C LEU A 142 1.47 7.14 -0.01
N MET A 143 2.48 6.32 0.27
CA MET A 143 3.62 6.14 -0.62
C MET A 143 3.43 4.88 -1.46
N THR A 144 3.48 4.98 -2.78
CA THR A 144 3.26 3.84 -3.68
C THR A 144 3.89 4.04 -5.06
N ASN A 145 4.08 2.96 -5.82
CA ASN A 145 4.52 3.03 -7.23
C ASN A 145 3.43 3.59 -8.16
N PHE A 146 3.78 3.83 -9.42
CA PHE A 146 2.78 4.09 -10.47
C PHE A 146 2.14 2.79 -10.97
N HIS A 147 0.81 2.79 -11.05
CA HIS A 147 -0.03 1.62 -11.33
C HIS A 147 -0.61 1.65 -12.74
N LEU A 148 -1.00 0.47 -13.24
CA LEU A 148 -1.63 0.35 -14.55
C LEU A 148 -2.98 1.09 -14.61
N PRO A 149 -3.32 1.71 -15.76
CA PRO A 149 -4.68 2.15 -16.02
C PRO A 149 -5.68 0.99 -15.86
N LYS A 150 -6.88 1.29 -15.38
CA LYS A 150 -7.97 0.31 -15.17
C LYS A 150 -7.61 -0.84 -14.22
N SER A 151 -6.76 -0.59 -13.22
CA SER A 151 -6.44 -1.55 -12.15
C SER A 151 -7.15 -1.20 -10.84
N THR A 152 -7.34 -2.18 -9.95
CA THR A 152 -7.85 -1.95 -8.58
C THR A 152 -6.95 -0.97 -7.82
N LEU A 153 -5.64 -1.03 -8.01
CA LEU A 153 -4.69 -0.10 -7.40
C LEU A 153 -4.85 1.34 -7.92
N MET A 154 -5.17 1.51 -9.21
CA MET A 154 -5.52 2.82 -9.76
C MET A 154 -6.82 3.37 -9.12
N MET A 155 -7.79 2.50 -8.86
CA MET A 155 -9.02 2.89 -8.16
C MET A 155 -8.73 3.30 -6.72
N LEU A 156 -7.87 2.58 -6.00
CA LEU A 156 -7.45 2.90 -4.63
C LEU A 156 -6.78 4.28 -4.56
N VAL A 157 -5.77 4.54 -5.40
CA VAL A 157 -5.10 5.86 -5.38
C VAL A 157 -6.04 6.98 -5.81
N SER A 158 -7.02 6.69 -6.67
CA SER A 158 -8.06 7.65 -7.07
C SER A 158 -9.10 7.88 -5.96
N ALA A 159 -9.34 6.90 -5.10
CA ALA A 159 -10.18 7.05 -3.91
C ALA A 159 -9.53 8.02 -2.92
N LEU A 160 -8.22 7.89 -2.72
CA LEU A 160 -7.46 8.74 -1.80
C LEU A 160 -7.31 10.18 -2.34
N MET A 161 -6.92 10.35 -3.60
CA MET A 161 -6.51 11.65 -4.14
C MET A 161 -7.54 12.34 -5.02
N GLY A 162 -8.63 11.65 -5.34
CA GLY A 162 -9.61 12.10 -6.32
C GLY A 162 -9.18 11.88 -7.77
N PHE A 163 -10.17 11.55 -8.61
CA PHE A 163 -9.94 11.17 -10.02
C PHE A 163 -9.25 12.27 -10.84
N LYS A 164 -9.68 13.53 -10.71
CA LYS A 164 -9.11 14.65 -11.47
C LYS A 164 -7.63 14.85 -11.16
N ARG A 165 -7.26 14.81 -9.87
CA ARG A 165 -5.87 14.98 -9.42
C ARG A 165 -5.01 13.80 -9.88
N MET A 166 -5.48 12.57 -9.74
CA MET A 166 -4.72 11.40 -10.22
C MET A 166 -4.51 11.43 -11.73
N ARG A 167 -5.51 11.86 -12.52
CA ARG A 167 -5.34 12.02 -13.97
C ARG A 167 -4.24 13.03 -14.31
N ALA A 168 -4.16 14.15 -13.58
CA ALA A 168 -3.11 15.14 -13.77
C ALA A 168 -1.72 14.61 -13.40
N VAL A 169 -1.61 13.92 -12.25
CA VAL A 169 -0.36 13.28 -11.79
C VAL A 169 0.17 12.29 -12.82
N TYR A 170 -0.70 11.42 -13.35
CA TYR A 170 -0.29 10.44 -14.36
C TYR A 170 0.06 11.06 -15.71
N ALA A 171 -0.65 12.11 -16.14
CA ALA A 171 -0.30 12.85 -17.34
C ALA A 171 1.09 13.48 -17.23
N HIS A 172 1.40 14.08 -16.07
CA HIS A 172 2.72 14.63 -15.79
C HIS A 172 3.80 13.53 -15.79
N ALA A 173 3.60 12.43 -15.06
CA ALA A 173 4.55 11.33 -15.00
C ALA A 173 4.85 10.72 -16.39
N ILE A 174 3.85 10.65 -17.28
CA ILE A 174 4.05 10.21 -18.67
C ILE A 174 4.86 11.24 -19.46
N ALA A 175 4.52 12.54 -19.36
CA ALA A 175 5.23 13.60 -20.07
C ALA A 175 6.71 13.68 -19.66
N GLU A 176 6.98 13.55 -18.37
CA GLU A 176 8.32 13.57 -17.77
C GLU A 176 9.03 12.20 -17.81
N ARG A 177 8.44 11.19 -18.47
CA ARG A 177 9.03 9.86 -18.69
C ARG A 177 9.44 9.13 -17.40
N TYR A 178 8.61 9.25 -16.36
CA TYR A 178 8.75 8.43 -15.16
C TYR A 178 8.69 6.95 -15.54
N ARG A 179 9.36 6.12 -14.74
CA ARG A 179 9.33 4.67 -14.84
C ARG A 179 8.13 4.17 -14.03
N PHE A 180 7.33 3.29 -14.61
CA PHE A 180 6.11 2.79 -13.98
C PHE A 180 6.33 1.38 -13.42
N PHE A 181 5.31 0.82 -12.75
CA PHE A 181 5.29 -0.54 -12.22
C PHE A 181 6.21 -0.78 -11.02
N SER A 182 6.34 -2.05 -10.64
CA SER A 182 6.99 -2.52 -9.41
C SER A 182 8.44 -2.06 -9.23
N TYR A 183 9.19 -1.85 -10.31
CA TYR A 183 10.59 -1.41 -10.24
C TYR A 183 10.78 0.00 -10.84
N GLY A 184 9.68 0.71 -11.03
CA GLY A 184 9.69 2.08 -11.52
C GLY A 184 9.98 3.10 -10.43
N ASP A 185 9.53 4.32 -10.63
CA ASP A 185 9.57 5.39 -9.66
C ASP A 185 8.42 5.28 -8.65
N ALA A 186 8.56 5.98 -7.54
CA ALA A 186 7.55 6.08 -6.49
C ALA A 186 6.81 7.42 -6.54
N SER A 187 5.67 7.45 -5.86
CA SER A 187 4.85 8.63 -5.62
C SER A 187 4.54 8.73 -4.12
N LEU A 188 4.56 9.96 -3.60
CA LEU A 188 4.02 10.29 -2.29
C LEU A 188 2.72 11.08 -2.51
N LEU A 189 1.62 10.48 -2.10
CA LEU A 189 0.26 10.97 -2.32
C LEU A 189 -0.27 11.57 -1.02
N LEU A 190 -0.39 12.89 -1.01
CA LEU A 190 -0.91 13.67 0.12
C LEU A 190 -2.27 14.26 -0.30
N PRO A 191 -3.41 13.69 0.17
CA PRO A 191 -4.70 14.34 -0.04
C PRO A 191 -4.65 15.76 0.55
N GLY A 192 -5.24 16.72 -0.16
CA GLY A 192 -5.31 18.09 0.34
C GLY A 192 -6.40 18.19 1.40
N GLU A 193 -6.29 19.19 2.26
CA GLU A 193 -7.47 19.76 2.91
C GLU A 193 -8.22 20.52 1.81
N ASP A 194 -9.29 19.95 1.27
CA ASP A 194 -10.19 20.70 0.37
C ASP A 194 -10.98 21.75 1.18
#